data_AF-A0A0D2MXZ8-F1
#
_entry.id   AF-A0A0D2MXZ8-F1
#
_cell.length_a   1.000
_cell.length_b   1.000
_cell.length_c   1.000
_cell.angle_alpha   90.00
_cell.angle_beta   90.00
_cell.angle_gamma   90.00
#
_symmetry.space_group_name_H-M   'P 1'
#
loop_
_entity.id
_entity.type
_entity.pdbx_description
1 polymer ?
#
loop_
_entity_poly.entity_id
_entity_poly.type
_entity_poly.pdbx_seq_one_letter_code
_entity_poly.pdbx_strand_id
1 'polypeptide(L)'
;MLTARPLATARPVRAARAVAARPSARVVRVRAQPEQASSLEAAIKEAEETCDGGPAGECAAAWDNVEEISAAISHKKDAAANSDPLEAFCGDNPDADECRVYED
;
A
#
# COMPACT_ATOMS: atom_id res chain seq x y z
N MET A 1 -34.14 -22.51 66.62
CA MET A 1 -33.83 -23.12 65.30
C MET A 1 -33.80 -22.02 64.26
N LEU A 2 -32.62 -21.58 63.81
CA LEU A 2 -32.49 -20.69 62.65
C LEU A 2 -31.58 -21.37 61.65
N THR A 3 -32.13 -21.73 60.50
CA THR A 3 -31.42 -22.34 59.37
C THR A 3 -30.88 -21.22 58.47
N ALA A 4 -29.57 -21.21 58.23
CA ALA A 4 -28.95 -20.28 57.29
C ALA A 4 -29.20 -20.76 55.85
N ARG A 5 -29.74 -19.89 54.98
CA ARG A 5 -29.92 -20.14 53.54
C ARG A 5 -28.59 -19.85 52.81
N PRO A 6 -28.16 -20.69 51.85
CA PRO A 6 -26.95 -20.42 51.09
C PRO A 6 -27.20 -19.36 50.01
N LEU A 7 -26.25 -18.43 49.85
CA LEU A 7 -26.19 -17.53 48.70
C LEU A 7 -25.57 -18.26 47.50
N ALA A 8 -26.36 -18.50 46.46
CA ALA A 8 -25.88 -19.00 45.19
C ALA A 8 -25.14 -17.88 44.44
N THR A 9 -23.84 -18.07 44.19
CA THR A 9 -23.06 -17.17 43.33
C THR A 9 -23.19 -17.63 41.88
N ALA A 10 -23.90 -16.85 41.06
CA ALA A 10 -24.01 -17.11 39.64
C ALA A 10 -22.69 -16.70 38.94
N ARG A 11 -22.02 -17.64 38.27
CA ARG A 11 -20.87 -17.37 37.40
C ARG A 11 -21.36 -16.80 36.06
N PRO A 12 -20.78 -15.70 35.54
CA PRO A 12 -21.12 -15.23 34.20
C PRO A 12 -20.47 -16.14 33.15
N VAL A 13 -21.28 -16.62 32.21
CA VAL A 13 -20.80 -17.32 31.01
C VAL A 13 -20.27 -16.27 30.04
N ARG A 14 -18.95 -16.26 29.78
CA ARG A 14 -18.36 -15.43 28.73
C ARG A 14 -18.78 -15.97 27.37
N ALA A 15 -19.66 -15.25 26.67
CA ALA A 15 -19.93 -15.51 25.27
C ALA A 15 -18.68 -15.16 24.43
N ALA A 16 -18.09 -16.14 23.76
CA ALA A 16 -17.02 -15.90 22.81
C ALA A 16 -17.62 -15.24 21.56
N ARG A 17 -17.26 -13.98 21.32
CA ARG A 17 -17.67 -13.24 20.12
C ARG A 17 -16.88 -13.81 18.94
N ALA A 18 -17.56 -14.45 17.99
CA ALA A 18 -16.93 -14.94 16.77
C ALA A 18 -16.37 -13.75 15.97
N VAL A 19 -15.04 -13.71 15.80
CA VAL A 19 -14.38 -12.74 14.92
C VAL A 19 -14.50 -13.27 13.49
N ALA A 20 -15.28 -12.59 12.65
CA ALA A 20 -15.38 -12.92 11.24
C ALA A 20 -14.00 -12.85 10.58
N ALA A 21 -13.60 -13.92 9.89
CA ALA A 21 -12.35 -13.95 9.14
C ALA A 21 -12.42 -12.95 7.97
N ARG A 22 -11.48 -12.00 7.93
CA ARG A 22 -11.37 -11.04 6.82
C ARG A 22 -10.90 -11.80 5.57
N PRO A 23 -11.51 -11.61 4.39
CA PRO A 23 -11.02 -12.21 3.17
C PRO A 23 -9.60 -11.71 2.89
N SER A 24 -8.71 -12.62 2.55
CA SER A 24 -7.34 -12.30 2.17
C SER A 24 -7.36 -11.58 0.83
N ALA A 25 -7.13 -10.26 0.82
CA ALA A 25 -7.04 -9.50 -0.41
C ALA A 25 -5.84 -10.01 -1.23
N ARG A 26 -6.05 -10.34 -2.52
CA ARG A 26 -4.95 -10.59 -3.45
C ARG A 26 -4.23 -9.27 -3.69
N VAL A 27 -3.08 -9.09 -3.04
CA VAL A 27 -2.19 -7.96 -3.31
C VAL A 27 -1.42 -8.28 -4.59
N VAL A 28 -1.80 -7.65 -5.71
CA VAL A 28 -0.98 -7.63 -6.92
C VAL A 28 0.17 -6.66 -6.67
N ARG A 29 1.38 -7.18 -6.43
CA ARG A 29 2.57 -6.34 -6.32
C ARG A 29 3.12 -6.07 -7.72
N VAL A 30 2.90 -4.86 -8.23
CA VAL A 30 3.57 -4.37 -9.44
C VAL A 30 5.04 -4.09 -9.09
N ARG A 31 5.97 -4.75 -9.79
CA ARG A 31 7.42 -4.52 -9.65
C ARG A 31 7.80 -3.22 -10.35
N ALA A 32 8.70 -2.45 -9.73
CA ALA A 32 9.35 -1.33 -10.41
C ALA A 32 10.22 -1.83 -11.58
N GLN A 33 10.40 -1.02 -12.62
CA GLN A 33 11.32 -1.35 -13.70
C GLN A 33 12.77 -1.32 -13.17
N PRO A 34 13.65 -2.22 -13.66
CA PRO A 34 15.00 -2.40 -13.13
C PRO A 34 15.90 -1.17 -13.30
N GLU A 35 15.70 -0.38 -14.36
CA GLU A 35 16.50 0.82 -14.64
C GLU A 35 16.27 1.92 -13.59
N GLN A 36 15.01 2.19 -13.22
CA GLN A 36 14.72 3.23 -12.24
C GLN A 36 15.17 2.88 -10.82
N ALA A 37 15.12 1.60 -10.47
CA ALA A 37 15.67 1.12 -9.20
C ALA A 37 17.17 1.45 -9.14
N SER A 38 17.93 1.08 -10.18
CA SER A 38 19.38 1.33 -10.24
C SER A 38 19.75 2.81 -10.12
N SER A 39 18.94 3.70 -10.68
CA SER A 39 19.14 5.15 -10.55
C SER A 39 18.90 5.64 -9.13
N LEU A 40 17.89 5.14 -8.42
CA LEU A 40 17.62 5.50 -7.03
C LEU A 40 18.73 4.96 -6.10
N GLU A 41 19.19 3.74 -6.32
CA GLU A 41 20.27 3.15 -5.53
C GLU A 41 21.60 3.89 -5.71
N ALA A 42 21.91 4.35 -6.92
CA ALA A 42 23.08 5.20 -7.18
C ALA A 42 22.98 6.55 -6.45
N ALA A 43 21.81 7.21 -6.51
CA ALA A 43 21.59 8.49 -5.83
C ALA A 43 21.66 8.37 -4.30
N ILE A 44 21.15 7.27 -3.73
CA ILE A 44 21.27 7.00 -2.28
C ILE A 44 22.74 6.88 -1.88
N LYS A 45 23.54 6.13 -2.66
CA LYS A 45 24.97 5.97 -2.39
C LYS A 45 25.73 7.30 -2.48
N GLU A 46 25.39 8.12 -3.48
CA GLU A 46 25.96 9.47 -3.62
C GLU A 46 25.58 10.39 -2.44
N ALA A 47 24.33 10.34 -1.97
CA ALA A 47 23.88 11.09 -0.80
C ALA A 47 24.61 10.63 0.47
N GLU A 48 24.76 9.32 0.68
CA GLU A 48 25.53 8.76 1.78
C GLU A 48 26.99 9.25 1.76
N GLU A 49 27.66 9.17 0.61
CA GLU A 49 29.04 9.63 0.43
C GLU A 49 29.19 11.15 0.65
N THR A 50 28.24 11.94 0.15
CA THR A 50 28.22 13.41 0.32
C THR A 50 28.02 13.81 1.78
N CYS A 51 27.20 13.07 2.51
CA CYS A 51 26.93 13.33 3.92
C CYS A 51 28.04 12.85 4.87
N ASP A 52 28.92 11.93 4.44
CA ASP A 52 29.99 11.36 5.28
C ASP A 52 31.22 12.29 5.43
N GLY A 53 31.24 13.44 4.76
CA GLY A 53 32.36 14.39 4.85
C GLY A 53 32.16 15.77 4.21
N GLY A 54 31.04 16.02 3.54
CA GLY A 54 30.72 17.29 2.89
C GLY A 54 30.08 18.33 3.83
N PRO A 55 30.02 19.61 3.41
CA PRO A 55 29.27 20.63 4.12
C PRO A 55 27.78 20.26 4.18
N ALA A 56 27.11 20.57 5.30
CA ALA A 56 25.73 20.16 5.56
C ALA A 56 24.71 20.57 4.47
N GLY A 57 25.00 21.65 3.73
CA GLY A 57 24.17 22.08 2.60
C GLY A 57 24.21 21.16 1.39
N GLU A 58 25.36 20.55 1.10
CA GLU A 58 25.51 19.59 -0.02
C GLU A 58 24.86 18.25 0.33
N CYS A 59 24.93 17.84 1.61
CA CYS A 59 24.23 16.66 2.12
C CYS A 59 22.70 16.81 1.97
N ALA A 60 22.13 17.96 2.33
CA ALA A 60 20.70 18.22 2.14
C ALA A 60 20.31 18.17 0.66
N ALA A 61 21.06 18.84 -0.21
CA ALA A 61 20.81 18.85 -1.65
C ALA A 61 20.90 17.45 -2.28
N ALA A 62 21.82 16.59 -1.81
CA ALA A 62 21.92 15.22 -2.28
C ALA A 62 20.69 14.37 -1.88
N TRP A 63 20.15 14.58 -0.67
CA TRP A 63 18.90 13.96 -0.25
C TRP A 63 17.66 14.53 -0.97
N ASP A 64 17.66 15.81 -1.34
CA ASP A 64 16.61 16.40 -2.19
C ASP A 64 16.56 15.69 -3.56
N ASN A 65 17.71 15.38 -4.16
CA ASN A 65 17.76 14.61 -5.41
C ASN A 65 17.19 13.19 -5.25
N VAL A 66 17.47 12.52 -4.11
CA VAL A 66 16.89 11.19 -3.81
C VAL A 66 15.37 11.29 -3.67
N GLU A 67 14.86 12.35 -3.02
CA GLU A 67 13.42 12.60 -2.91
C GLU A 67 12.79 12.72 -4.30
N GLU A 68 13.34 13.56 -5.18
CA GLU A 68 12.82 13.78 -6.53
C GLU A 68 12.79 12.49 -7.36
N ILE A 69 13.88 11.70 -7.34
CA ILE A 69 13.95 10.41 -8.06
C ILE A 69 12.89 9.45 -7.50
N SER A 70 12.76 9.35 -6.18
CA SER A 70 11.78 8.46 -5.56
C SER A 70 10.33 8.86 -5.90
N ALA A 71 10.04 10.16 -5.97
CA ALA A 71 8.75 10.70 -6.36
C ALA A 71 8.42 10.37 -7.81
N ALA A 72 9.38 10.56 -8.72
CA ALA A 72 9.23 10.19 -10.13
C ALA A 72 8.94 8.69 -10.31
N ILE A 73 9.60 7.83 -9.51
CA ILE A 73 9.37 6.39 -9.52
C ILE A 73 7.96 6.05 -9.02
N SER A 74 7.53 6.67 -7.91
CA SER A 74 6.17 6.46 -7.40
C SER A 74 5.13 6.88 -8.42
N HIS A 75 5.29 8.07 -9.02
CA HIS A 75 4.36 8.57 -10.03
C HIS A 75 4.24 7.63 -11.22
N LYS A 76 5.38 7.09 -11.72
CA LYS A 76 5.36 6.08 -12.79
C LYS A 76 4.62 4.80 -12.37
N LYS A 77 4.80 4.34 -11.13
CA LYS A 77 4.11 3.16 -10.61
C LYS A 77 2.61 3.40 -10.44
N ASP A 78 2.21 4.56 -9.95
CA ASP A 78 0.80 4.93 -9.78
C ASP A 78 0.11 5.05 -11.14
N ALA A 79 0.76 5.67 -12.12
CA ALA A 79 0.26 5.73 -13.49
C ALA A 79 0.03 4.33 -14.10
N ALA A 80 0.90 3.36 -13.78
CA ALA A 80 0.74 1.98 -14.24
C ALA A 80 -0.32 1.18 -13.44
N ALA A 81 -0.44 1.42 -12.14
CA ALA A 81 -1.32 0.69 -11.24
C ALA A 81 -2.79 1.09 -11.35
N ASN A 82 -3.08 2.31 -11.81
CA ASN A 82 -4.44 2.83 -11.94
C ASN A 82 -5.14 2.47 -13.27
N SER A 83 -4.58 1.55 -14.07
CA SER A 83 -5.32 1.00 -15.21
C SER A 83 -6.26 -0.11 -14.73
N ASP A 84 -7.57 0.14 -14.77
CA ASP A 84 -8.56 -0.91 -14.58
C ASP A 84 -8.42 -1.90 -15.74
N PRO A 85 -8.18 -3.21 -15.50
CA PRO A 85 -8.16 -4.21 -16.56
C PRO A 85 -9.42 -4.20 -17.43
N LEU A 86 -10.58 -3.82 -16.87
CA LEU A 86 -11.81 -3.69 -17.64
C LEU A 86 -11.76 -2.50 -18.61
N GLU A 87 -11.16 -1.39 -18.22
CA GLU A 87 -11.05 -0.20 -19.07
C GLU A 87 -10.15 -0.45 -20.28
N ALA A 88 -9.04 -1.16 -20.10
CA ALA A 88 -8.21 -1.62 -21.23
C ALA A 88 -8.99 -2.54 -22.17
N PHE A 89 -9.78 -3.48 -21.64
CA PHE A 89 -10.61 -4.38 -22.43
C PHE A 89 -11.70 -3.63 -23.21
N CYS A 90 -12.37 -2.66 -22.57
CA CYS A 90 -13.43 -1.86 -23.20
C CYS A 90 -12.91 -0.89 -24.25
N GLY A 91 -11.66 -0.43 -24.13
CA GLY A 91 -11.00 0.35 -25.19
C GLY A 91 -10.86 -0.42 -26.51
N ASP A 92 -10.55 -1.71 -26.43
CA ASP A 92 -10.41 -2.59 -27.60
C ASP A 92 -11.73 -3.24 -28.04
N ASN A 93 -12.72 -3.33 -27.13
CA ASN A 93 -14.01 -4.01 -27.36
C ASN A 93 -15.19 -3.13 -26.91
N PRO A 94 -15.48 -2.02 -27.60
CA PRO A 94 -16.53 -1.08 -27.18
C PRO A 94 -17.94 -1.68 -27.23
N ASP A 95 -18.16 -2.68 -28.09
CA ASP A 95 -19.45 -3.34 -28.27
C ASP A 95 -19.69 -4.53 -27.31
N ALA A 96 -18.69 -4.90 -26.50
CA ALA A 96 -18.82 -5.98 -25.53
C ALA A 96 -19.93 -5.65 -24.51
N ASP A 97 -20.61 -6.70 -24.03
CA ASP A 97 -21.73 -6.54 -23.10
C ASP A 97 -21.31 -5.83 -21.80
N GLU A 98 -20.07 -6.01 -21.38
CA GLU A 98 -19.46 -5.37 -20.22
C GLU A 98 -19.07 -3.89 -20.45
N CYS A 99 -19.05 -3.43 -21.69
CA CYS A 99 -18.47 -2.15 -22.11
C CYS A 99 -19.44 -1.19 -22.77
N ARG A 100 -20.67 -1.65 -23.06
CA ARG A 100 -21.68 -0.82 -23.73
C ARG A 100 -22.19 0.29 -22.80
N VAL A 101 -21.84 1.54 -23.13
CA VAL A 101 -22.33 2.75 -22.46
C VAL A 101 -23.37 3.42 -23.34
N TYR A 102 -24.52 3.79 -22.77
CA TYR A 102 -25.57 4.56 -23.45
C TYR A 102 -25.56 6.00 -22.94
N GLU A 103 -25.55 6.97 -23.85
CA GLU A 103 -25.79 8.37 -23.50
C GLU A 103 -27.30 8.57 -23.31
N ASP A 104 -27.72 9.10 -22.16
CA ASP A 104 -29.13 9.40 -21.82
C ASP A 104 -29.70 10.58 -22.62
#